data_AF-A0A151EAZ6-F1
#
_entry.id   AF-A0A151EAZ6-F1
#
_cell.length_a   1.000
_cell.length_b   1.000
_cell.length_c   1.000
_cell.angle_alpha   90.00
_cell.angle_beta   90.00
_cell.angle_gamma   90.00
#
_symmetry.space_group_name_H-M   'P 1'
#
loop_
_entity.id
_entity.type
_entity.pdbx_description
1 polymer ?
#
loop_
_entity_poly.entity_id
_entity_poly.type
_entity_poly.pdbx_seq_one_letter_code
_entity_poly.pdbx_strand_id
1 'polypeptide(L)'
;MDKKYQVFNIIKHYGEPTEGTLPDGRKVHREKSFVVWRYSLEEKQEIPFMIPTAPYDNHFIYRVPSDVLGPSFCCSCGSFAITVGSKDYAHLGSPKGEMFVCHHHTTFGKHADGSK
;
A
#
# COMPACT_ATOMS: atom_id res chain seq x y z
N MET A 1 -28.62 4.91 -5.53
CA MET A 1 -27.27 4.42 -5.89
C MET A 1 -26.72 3.72 -4.68
N ASP A 2 -26.72 2.38 -4.69
CA ASP A 2 -26.17 1.59 -3.60
C ASP A 2 -24.65 1.76 -3.56
N LYS A 3 -24.15 2.37 -2.49
CA LYS A 3 -22.71 2.44 -2.24
C LYS A 3 -22.23 1.03 -1.90
N LYS A 4 -21.62 0.34 -2.85
CA LYS A 4 -20.89 -0.90 -2.59
C LYS A 4 -19.69 -0.56 -1.72
N TYR A 5 -19.79 -0.83 -0.42
CA TYR A 5 -18.66 -0.72 0.49
C TYR A 5 -17.65 -1.82 0.16
N GLN A 6 -16.38 -1.43 0.06
CA GLN A 6 -15.28 -2.35 -0.21
C GLN A 6 -15.11 -3.25 1.02
N VAL A 7 -15.39 -4.54 0.88
CA VAL A 7 -14.91 -5.54 1.84
C VAL A 7 -13.39 -5.50 1.75
N PHE A 8 -12.72 -5.33 2.89
CA PHE A 8 -11.27 -5.35 2.97
C PHE A 8 -10.76 -6.63 2.29
N ASN A 9 -10.10 -6.46 1.14
CA ASN A 9 -9.72 -7.57 0.26
C ASN A 9 -8.66 -8.42 0.96
N ILE A 10 -9.10 -9.50 1.61
CA ILE A 10 -8.20 -10.46 2.25
C ILE A 10 -7.42 -11.17 1.14
N ILE A 11 -6.08 -11.10 1.22
CA ILE A 11 -5.20 -11.87 0.35
C ILE A 11 -5.00 -13.26 0.93
N LYS A 12 -5.00 -14.28 0.07
CA LYS A 12 -4.45 -15.60 0.41
C LYS A 12 -3.01 -15.69 -0.09
N HIS A 13 -2.07 -15.93 0.83
CA HIS A 13 -0.68 -16.24 0.49
C HIS A 13 -0.56 -17.73 0.14
N TYR A 14 -0.03 -18.04 -1.04
CA TYR A 14 0.31 -19.40 -1.44
C TYR A 14 1.78 -19.46 -1.80
N GLY A 15 2.61 -20.02 -0.92
CA GLY A 15 4.01 -20.36 -1.19
C GLY A 15 5.04 -19.24 -0.96
N GLU A 16 4.86 -18.05 -1.54
CA GLU A 16 5.90 -17.01 -1.57
C GLU A 16 5.44 -15.67 -0.93
N PRO A 17 6.25 -15.03 -0.05
CA PRO A 17 5.92 -13.76 0.62
C PRO A 17 5.92 -12.54 -0.32
N THR A 18 6.13 -12.75 -1.63
CA THR A 18 6.13 -11.70 -2.66
C THR A 18 4.92 -11.75 -3.59
N GLU A 19 4.02 -12.72 -3.43
CA GLU A 19 2.81 -12.87 -4.26
C GLU A 19 1.57 -13.11 -3.38
N GLY A 20 0.43 -12.63 -3.84
CA GLY A 20 -0.87 -12.83 -3.22
C GLY A 20 -1.97 -12.95 -4.27
N THR A 21 -3.04 -13.66 -3.93
CA THR A 21 -4.25 -13.75 -4.78
C THR A 21 -5.42 -13.05 -4.10
N LEU A 22 -6.05 -12.13 -4.82
CA LEU A 22 -7.27 -11.43 -4.39
C LEU A 22 -8.49 -12.37 -4.39
N PRO A 23 -9.58 -12.05 -3.69
CA PRO A 23 -10.78 -12.88 -3.66
C PRO A 23 -11.40 -13.18 -5.03
N ASP A 24 -11.16 -12.32 -6.02
CA ASP A 24 -11.61 -12.49 -7.41
C ASP A 24 -10.62 -13.26 -8.31
N GLY A 25 -9.55 -13.82 -7.73
CA GLY A 25 -8.55 -14.61 -8.42
C GLY A 25 -7.43 -13.82 -9.08
N ARG A 26 -7.47 -12.47 -9.07
CA ARG A 26 -6.37 -11.65 -9.59
C ARG A 26 -5.12 -11.77 -8.72
N LYS A 27 -3.96 -11.80 -9.36
CA LYS A 27 -2.66 -11.84 -8.68
C LYS A 27 -2.15 -10.43 -8.40
N VAL A 28 -1.48 -10.29 -7.26
CA VAL A 28 -0.74 -9.08 -6.89
C VAL A 28 0.63 -9.48 -6.36
N HIS A 29 1.59 -8.59 -6.53
CA HIS A 29 2.98 -8.85 -6.19
C HIS A 29 3.53 -7.75 -5.30
N ARG A 30 4.57 -8.10 -4.54
CA ARG A 30 5.35 -7.13 -3.77
C ARG A 30 6.11 -6.21 -4.72
N GLU A 31 5.81 -4.91 -4.63
CA GLU A 31 6.62 -3.88 -5.26
C GLU A 31 7.47 -3.16 -4.22
N LYS A 32 8.70 -2.81 -4.59
CA LYS A 32 9.62 -2.04 -3.72
C LYS A 32 9.25 -0.57 -3.60
N SER A 33 8.49 -0.07 -4.57
CA SER A 33 8.06 1.33 -4.65
C SER A 33 6.90 1.46 -5.62
N PHE A 34 6.04 2.46 -5.40
CA PHE A 34 4.97 2.82 -6.33
C PHE A 34 5.15 4.24 -6.84
N VAL A 35 4.77 4.47 -8.09
CA VAL A 35 4.57 5.83 -8.62
C VAL A 35 3.17 6.31 -8.23
N VAL A 36 3.12 7.44 -7.52
CA VAL A 36 1.91 8.13 -7.11
C VAL A 36 1.90 9.52 -7.74
N TRP A 37 0.88 9.81 -8.53
CA TRP A 37 0.69 11.13 -9.10
C TRP A 37 0.06 12.04 -8.05
N ARG A 38 0.66 13.21 -7.84
CA ARG A 38 0.12 14.23 -6.93
C ARG A 38 0.19 15.58 -7.59
N TYR A 39 -0.83 16.40 -7.35
CA TYR A 39 -0.85 17.77 -7.83
C TYR A 39 0.20 18.60 -7.09
N SER A 40 1.15 19.17 -7.83
CA SER A 40 2.10 20.15 -7.33
C SER A 40 1.47 21.54 -7.40
N LEU A 41 1.40 22.25 -6.26
CA LEU A 41 0.93 23.63 -6.23
C LEU A 41 1.91 24.60 -6.90
N GLU A 42 3.21 24.28 -6.88
CA GLU A 42 4.28 25.07 -7.49
C GLU A 42 4.22 24.98 -9.03
N GLU A 43 4.20 23.75 -9.54
CA GLU A 43 4.19 23.46 -10.98
C GLU A 43 2.78 23.54 -11.59
N LYS A 44 1.74 23.67 -10.75
CA LYS A 44 0.32 23.68 -11.13
C LYS A 44 -0.12 22.50 -12.01
N GLN A 45 0.54 21.35 -11.86
CA GLN A 45 0.25 20.12 -12.61
C GLN A 45 0.47 18.88 -11.73
N GLU A 46 -0.05 17.74 -12.17
CA GLU A 46 0.27 16.46 -11.54
C GLU A 46 1.70 16.06 -11.90
N ILE A 47 2.49 15.73 -10.87
CA ILE A 47 3.84 15.22 -11.03
C ILE A 47 3.95 13.84 -10.37
N PRO A 48 4.75 12.92 -10.94
CA PRO A 48 4.91 11.59 -10.38
C PRO A 48 5.86 11.63 -9.18
N PHE A 49 5.46 11.00 -8.08
CA PHE A 49 6.29 10.75 -6.91
C PHE A 49 6.55 9.27 -6.76
N MET A 50 7.82 8.88 -6.66
CA MET A 50 8.17 7.51 -6.29
C MET A 50 8.16 7.39 -4.76
N ILE A 51 7.34 6.48 -4.25
CA ILE A 51 7.21 6.23 -2.80
C ILE A 51 7.62 4.78 -2.53
N PRO A 52 8.68 4.55 -1.74
CA PRO A 52 9.10 3.20 -1.36
C PRO A 52 8.03 2.51 -0.49
N THR A 53 8.03 1.19 -0.51
CA THR A 53 7.27 0.36 0.43
C THR A 53 8.20 -0.11 1.54
N ALA A 54 7.64 -0.34 2.73
CA ALA A 54 8.43 -0.89 3.83
C ALA A 54 9.10 -2.23 3.44
N PRO A 55 10.43 -2.37 3.61
CA PRO A 55 11.15 -3.61 3.28
C PRO A 55 11.03 -4.66 4.39
N TYR A 56 10.71 -4.25 5.61
CA TYR A 56 10.60 -5.10 6.80
C TYR A 56 9.16 -5.60 6.94
N ASP A 57 8.97 -6.87 6.60
CA ASP A 57 7.88 -7.80 6.98
C ASP A 57 7.63 -8.81 5.84
N ASN A 58 7.04 -9.95 6.19
CA ASN A 58 6.46 -10.89 5.23
C ASN A 58 5.21 -10.31 4.55
N HIS A 59 4.76 -9.15 5.00
CA HIS A 59 3.65 -8.42 4.44
C HIS A 59 4.14 -7.43 3.40
N PHE A 60 3.35 -7.27 2.34
CA PHE A 60 3.67 -6.34 1.29
C PHE A 60 2.48 -5.45 0.95
N ILE A 61 2.81 -4.26 0.46
CA ILE A 61 1.82 -3.33 -0.05
C ILE A 61 1.61 -3.63 -1.54
N TYR A 62 0.35 -3.66 -1.95
CA TYR A 62 -0.06 -3.81 -3.33
C TYR A 62 -1.10 -2.75 -3.70
N ARG A 63 -1.15 -2.41 -4.98
CA ARG A 63 -2.22 -1.56 -5.52
C ARG A 63 -3.47 -2.41 -5.71
N VAL A 64 -4.60 -1.97 -5.17
CA VAL A 64 -5.90 -2.61 -5.43
C VAL A 64 -6.32 -2.23 -6.85
N PRO A 65 -6.46 -3.19 -7.77
CA PRO A 65 -7.02 -2.88 -9.08
C PRO A 65 -8.53 -2.76 -8.91
N SER A 66 -9.07 -1.55 -8.87
CA SER A 66 -10.51 -1.36 -8.65
C SER A 66 -11.04 -0.17 -9.45
N ASP A 67 -12.23 -0.37 -10.02
CA ASP A 67 -13.07 0.67 -10.64
C ASP A 67 -13.97 1.37 -9.61
N VAL A 68 -13.84 1.01 -8.32
CA VAL A 68 -14.68 1.51 -7.22
C VAL A 68 -13.85 2.45 -6.33
N LEU A 69 -14.48 3.52 -5.86
CA LEU A 69 -13.90 4.47 -4.92
C LEU A 69 -13.53 3.77 -3.61
N GLY A 70 -12.23 3.74 -3.28
CA GLY A 70 -11.66 3.12 -2.09
C GLY A 70 -10.16 3.36 -2.01
N PRO A 71 -9.48 2.95 -0.92
CA PRO A 71 -8.04 3.04 -0.80
C PRO A 71 -7.36 2.30 -1.97
N SER A 72 -6.52 3.00 -2.72
CA SER A 72 -5.83 2.44 -3.89
C SER A 72 -4.71 1.47 -3.51
N PHE A 73 -4.27 1.45 -2.26
CA PHE A 73 -3.18 0.62 -1.77
C PHE A 73 -3.57 -0.13 -0.50
N CYS A 74 -3.24 -1.41 -0.44
CA CYS A 74 -3.53 -2.30 0.69
C CYS A 74 -2.30 -3.09 1.10
N CYS A 75 -2.22 -3.42 2.37
CA CYS A 75 -1.32 -4.42 2.93
C CYS A 75 -1.91 -5.82 2.71
N SER A 76 -1.06 -6.82 2.49
CA SER A 76 -1.48 -8.21 2.34
C SER A 76 -2.24 -8.78 3.55
N CYS A 77 -2.15 -8.16 4.73
CA CYS A 77 -3.01 -8.47 5.88
C CYS A 77 -4.48 -8.03 5.71
N GLY A 78 -4.83 -7.35 4.62
CA GLY A 78 -6.17 -6.81 4.34
C GLY A 78 -6.41 -5.38 4.84
N SER A 79 -5.46 -4.76 5.55
CA SER A 79 -5.58 -3.34 5.95
C SER A 79 -5.22 -2.41 4.79
N PHE A 80 -5.73 -1.18 4.79
CA PHE A 80 -5.27 -0.18 3.83
C PHE A 80 -3.84 0.27 4.14
N ALA A 81 -3.11 0.65 3.10
CA ALA A 81 -1.78 1.21 3.22
C ALA A 81 -1.87 2.74 3.30
N ILE A 82 -1.02 3.34 4.13
CA ILE A 82 -0.89 4.80 4.24
C ILE A 82 0.54 5.22 3.93
N THR A 83 0.69 6.48 3.55
CA THR A 83 1.99 7.12 3.46
C THR A 83 2.34 7.71 4.83
N VAL A 84 3.48 7.33 5.39
CA VAL A 84 4.07 7.96 6.58
C VAL A 84 5.33 8.71 6.19
N GLY A 85 5.57 9.88 6.78
CA GLY A 85 6.80 10.63 6.61
C GLY A 85 7.79 10.32 7.74
N SER A 86 8.99 9.87 7.41
CA SER A 86 10.14 9.88 8.33
C SER A 86 11.36 10.40 7.60
N LYS A 87 12.10 11.31 8.25
CA LYS A 87 13.41 11.79 7.73
C LYS A 87 14.36 10.63 7.44
N ASP A 88 14.21 9.51 8.14
CA ASP A 88 15.02 8.32 7.98
C ASP A 88 14.84 7.65 6.61
N TYR A 89 13.76 7.90 5.87
CA TYR A 89 13.53 7.30 4.54
C TYR A 89 13.85 8.23 3.38
N ALA A 90 14.35 9.44 3.65
CA ALA A 90 14.73 10.39 2.61
C ALA A 90 15.83 9.85 1.67
N HIS A 91 16.67 8.94 2.18
CA HIS A 91 17.73 8.30 1.41
C HIS A 91 17.22 7.26 0.39
N LEU A 92 15.94 6.88 0.41
CA LEU A 92 15.33 5.90 -0.48
C LEU A 92 14.64 6.54 -1.70
N GLY A 93 15.05 7.76 -2.10
CA GLY A 93 14.50 8.45 -3.27
C GLY A 93 13.08 8.98 -3.08
N SER A 94 12.60 9.07 -1.84
CA SER A 94 11.30 9.62 -1.50
C SER A 94 11.38 11.12 -1.28
N PRO A 95 10.72 11.98 -2.08
CA PRO A 95 10.90 13.44 -2.04
C PRO A 95 10.58 14.14 -0.72
N LYS A 96 10.09 13.41 0.30
CA LYS A 96 9.84 13.89 1.67
C LYS A 96 10.20 12.87 2.77
N GLY A 97 10.95 11.82 2.44
CA GLY A 97 11.14 10.68 3.35
C GLY A 97 9.85 9.90 3.62
N GLU A 98 8.94 9.92 2.66
CA GLU A 98 7.68 9.20 2.73
C GLU A 98 7.84 7.72 2.38
N MET A 99 7.05 6.86 3.01
CA MET A 99 7.02 5.43 2.75
C MET A 99 5.59 4.89 2.88
N PHE A 100 5.25 3.90 2.06
CA PHE A 100 4.03 3.12 2.23
C PHE A 100 4.18 2.06 3.31
N VAL A 101 3.25 2.09 4.27
CA VAL A 101 3.19 1.17 5.40
C VAL A 101 1.76 0.67 5.63
N CYS A 102 1.61 -0.46 6.32
CA CYS A 102 0.32 -0.96 6.79
C CYS A 102 -0.23 -0.01 7.87
N HIS A 103 -1.46 0.50 7.68
CA HIS A 103 -2.10 1.38 8.66
C HIS A 103 -2.33 0.66 10.00
N HIS A 104 -2.81 -0.59 9.96
CA HIS A 104 -3.09 -1.37 11.18
C HIS A 104 -1.80 -1.60 11.98
N HIS A 105 -0.72 -2.04 11.33
CA HIS A 105 0.57 -2.25 11.98
C HIS A 105 1.15 -0.96 12.56
N THR A 106 1.10 0.13 11.81
CA THR A 106 1.58 1.44 12.29
C THR A 106 0.78 1.94 13.49
N THR A 107 -0.54 1.69 13.52
CA THR A 107 -1.43 2.17 14.58
C THR A 107 -1.39 1.30 15.84
N PHE A 108 -1.29 -0.02 15.68
CA PHE A 108 -1.52 -0.99 16.76
C PHE A 108 -0.30 -1.87 17.07
N GLY A 109 0.79 -1.77 16.32
CA GLY A 109 1.99 -2.59 16.50
C GLY A 109 1.81 -4.07 16.11
N LYS A 110 0.79 -4.38 15.30
CA LYS A 110 0.55 -5.71 14.72
C LYS A 110 -0.25 -5.60 13.42
N HIS A 111 -0.20 -6.59 12.55
CA HIS A 111 -1.03 -6.66 11.34
C HIS A 111 -2.45 -7.16 11.63
N ALA A 112 -3.37 -6.93 10.68
CA ALA A 112 -4.79 -7.24 10.85
C ALA A 112 -5.10 -8.75 10.84
N ASP A 113 -4.19 -9.57 10.31
CA ASP A 113 -4.24 -11.04 10.38
C ASP A 113 -3.59 -11.59 11.67
N GLY A 114 -3.08 -10.71 12.53
CA GLY A 114 -2.44 -11.06 13.81
C GLY A 114 -0.94 -11.32 13.75
N SER A 115 -0.30 -11.24 12.58
CA SER A 115 1.17 -11.29 12.51
C SER A 115 1.80 -10.01 13.09
N LYS A 116 3.08 -10.10 13.46
CA LYS A 116 3.85 -8.93 13.92
C LYS A 116 4.24 -8.10 12.72
#